data_AF-A0A2H0JRJ5-F1
#
_entry.id   AF-A0A2H0JRJ5-F1
#
_cell.length_a   1.000
_cell.length_b   1.000
_cell.length_c   1.000
_cell.angle_alpha   90.00
_cell.angle_beta   90.00
_cell.angle_gamma   90.00
#
_symmetry.space_group_name_H-M   'P 1'
#
loop_
_entity.id
_entity.type
_entity.pdbx_description
1 polymer ?
#
loop_
_entity_poly.entity_id
_entity_poly.type
_entity_poly.pdbx_seq_one_letter_code
_entity_poly.pdbx_strand_id
1 'polypeptide(L)'
;MDFCRNNPVELCTLWDEFVQCDPTHMQLCRVTGTIVSTRKEEPLRNGKLLIVHPVDTLGDLDGELDMLAMDPGYGAGVDDIVVVAREGAAVQQLMKASDVPANVIILGVVDEWSAEA
;
A
#
# COMPACT_ATOMS: atom_id res chain seq x y z
N MET A 1 -0.62 -30.21 -4.63
CA MET A 1 -1.66 -29.15 -4.64
C MET A 1 -2.53 -29.42 -3.42
N ASP A 2 -2.76 -28.39 -2.62
CA ASP A 2 -3.26 -28.39 -1.22
C ASP A 2 -2.22 -28.70 -0.13
N PHE A 3 -1.44 -27.68 0.27
CA PHE A 3 -0.59 -27.70 1.49
C PHE A 3 -0.96 -26.60 2.50
N CYS A 4 -2.11 -25.94 2.36
CA CYS A 4 -2.43 -24.73 3.14
C CYS A 4 -3.45 -24.94 4.28
N ARG A 5 -3.87 -26.16 4.61
CA ARG A 5 -4.97 -26.35 5.59
C ARG A 5 -4.59 -26.76 7.00
N ASN A 6 -3.38 -27.24 7.29
CA ASN A 6 -3.12 -27.87 8.60
C ASN A 6 -1.69 -27.68 9.13
N ASN A 7 -1.21 -26.45 9.34
CA ASN A 7 -0.23 -26.28 10.42
C ASN A 7 -0.17 -24.84 10.95
N PRO A 8 -0.49 -24.61 12.24
CA PRO A 8 -0.40 -23.30 12.86
C PRO A 8 1.07 -22.99 13.20
N VAL A 9 1.55 -21.84 12.73
CA VAL A 9 2.64 -20.99 13.29
C VAL A 9 4.04 -21.57 13.61
N GLU A 10 4.33 -22.86 13.57
CA GLU A 10 5.60 -23.39 14.13
C GLU A 10 6.69 -23.81 13.12
N LEU A 11 6.48 -23.66 11.81
CA LEU A 11 7.52 -23.98 10.80
C LEU A 11 8.02 -22.76 10.01
N CYS A 12 7.60 -21.55 10.39
CA CYS A 12 8.04 -20.32 9.71
C CYS A 12 9.37 -19.77 10.25
N THR A 13 9.85 -20.25 11.39
CA THR A 13 10.97 -19.65 12.16
C THR A 13 12.37 -20.00 11.66
N LEU A 14 12.52 -20.65 10.51
CA LEU A 14 13.82 -21.04 9.95
C LEU A 14 14.18 -20.35 8.62
N TRP A 15 13.45 -19.29 8.27
CA TRP A 15 13.81 -18.35 7.20
C TRP A 15 13.85 -16.88 7.68
N ASP A 16 13.93 -16.67 9.01
CA ASP A 16 13.73 -15.38 9.69
C ASP A 16 14.99 -14.51 9.85
N GLU A 17 16.10 -14.80 9.15
CA GLU A 17 17.24 -13.87 9.13
C GLU A 17 17.14 -12.79 8.03
N PHE A 18 16.19 -12.91 7.09
CA PHE A 18 16.04 -11.97 5.97
C PHE A 18 14.62 -11.42 5.75
N VAL A 19 13.67 -11.76 6.62
CA VAL A 19 12.38 -11.08 6.65
C VAL A 19 12.34 -10.28 7.95
N GLN A 20 12.98 -9.09 7.91
CA GLN A 20 12.55 -8.02 8.79
C GLN A 20 11.05 -7.86 8.55
N CYS A 21 10.25 -8.31 9.51
CA CYS A 21 8.85 -7.93 9.63
C CYS A 21 8.87 -6.41 9.85
N ASP A 22 8.89 -5.65 8.75
CA ASP A 22 9.00 -4.20 8.74
C ASP A 22 7.71 -3.63 9.38
N PRO A 23 7.78 -2.95 10.53
CA PRO A 23 6.61 -2.45 11.25
C PRO A 23 6.04 -1.17 10.61
N THR A 24 5.78 -1.18 9.30
CA THR A 24 5.09 -0.09 8.60
C THR A 24 3.90 -0.61 7.78
N HIS A 25 2.94 -1.24 8.47
CA HIS A 25 1.70 -1.71 7.83
C HIS A 25 0.86 -0.56 7.26
N MET A 26 1.03 0.65 7.80
CA MET A 26 0.41 1.87 7.28
C MET A 26 1.36 3.04 7.45
N GLN A 27 1.37 3.97 6.49
CA GLN A 27 2.20 5.16 6.52
C GLN A 27 1.49 6.35 5.88
N LEU A 28 1.88 7.55 6.31
CA LEU A 28 1.46 8.80 5.70
C LEU A 28 2.29 9.01 4.43
N CYS A 29 1.64 9.36 3.33
CA CYS A 29 2.30 9.68 2.07
C CYS A 29 1.68 10.91 1.42
N ARG A 30 2.46 11.60 0.60
CA ARG A 30 1.98 12.59 -0.36
C ARG A 30 1.87 11.95 -1.73
N VAL A 31 0.79 12.22 -2.46
CA VAL A 31 0.67 11.83 -3.87
C VAL A 31 1.53 12.77 -4.72
N THR A 32 2.54 12.24 -5.39
CA THR A 32 3.48 13.02 -6.21
C THR A 32 3.20 12.92 -7.71
N GLY A 33 2.34 11.98 -8.13
CA GLY A 33 2.06 11.78 -9.55
C GLY A 33 0.98 10.76 -9.85
N THR A 34 0.72 10.56 -11.14
CA THR A 34 -0.26 9.59 -11.66
C THR A 34 0.39 8.71 -12.71
N ILE A 35 0.09 7.42 -12.67
CA ILE A 35 0.50 6.45 -13.69
C ILE A 35 -0.69 6.06 -14.55
N VAL A 36 -0.51 6.14 -15.87
CA VAL A 36 -1.51 5.70 -16.84
C VAL A 36 -0.94 4.56 -17.66
N SER A 37 -1.68 3.45 -17.71
CA SER A 37 -1.38 2.31 -18.59
C SER A 37 -2.65 1.80 -19.26
N THR A 38 -2.65 1.78 -20.60
CA THR A 38 -3.76 1.25 -21.41
C THR A 38 -3.83 -0.28 -21.36
N ARG A 39 -2.66 -0.94 -21.25
CA ARG A 39 -2.51 -2.40 -21.22
C ARG A 39 -2.03 -2.83 -19.83
N LYS A 40 -2.98 -3.27 -19.00
CA LYS A 40 -2.78 -3.77 -17.64
C LYS A 40 -3.80 -4.86 -17.32
N GLU A 41 -3.49 -5.67 -16.33
CA GLU A 41 -4.38 -6.72 -15.81
C GLU A 41 -5.72 -6.13 -15.36
N GLU A 42 -6.79 -6.90 -15.54
CA GLU A 42 -8.16 -6.45 -15.28
C GLU A 42 -8.36 -5.90 -13.85
N PRO A 43 -7.83 -6.53 -12.78
CA PRO A 43 -7.98 -5.99 -11.42
C PRO A 43 -7.38 -4.59 -11.23
N LEU A 44 -6.37 -4.21 -12.03
CA LEU A 44 -5.74 -2.89 -11.97
C LEU A 44 -6.54 -1.81 -12.71
N ARG A 45 -7.63 -2.17 -13.40
CA ARG A 45 -8.54 -1.21 -14.06
C ARG A 45 -9.56 -0.61 -13.10
N ASN A 46 -9.81 -1.26 -11.97
CA ASN A 46 -10.83 -0.86 -11.00
C ASN A 46 -10.36 0.26 -10.05
N GLY A 47 -9.23 0.91 -10.34
CA GLY A 47 -8.69 2.00 -9.53
C GLY A 47 -7.70 2.86 -10.30
N LYS A 48 -7.37 4.04 -9.76
CA LYS A 48 -6.26 4.86 -10.27
C LYS A 48 -4.94 4.29 -9.77
N LEU A 49 -3.88 4.48 -10.55
CA LEU A 49 -2.51 4.16 -10.14
C LEU A 49 -1.80 5.48 -9.87
N LEU A 50 -1.32 5.66 -8.64
CA LEU A 50 -0.76 6.92 -8.16
C LEU A 50 0.67 6.69 -7.65
N ILE A 51 1.54 7.67 -7.90
CA ILE A 51 2.88 7.72 -7.31
C ILE A 51 2.72 8.41 -5.96
N VAL A 52 3.19 7.76 -4.90
CA VAL A 52 3.12 8.28 -3.53
C VAL A 52 4.52 8.27 -2.91
N HIS A 53 4.83 9.30 -2.14
CA HIS A 53 6.09 9.43 -1.42
C HIS A 53 5.80 9.50 0.08
N PRO A 54 6.51 8.76 0.95
CA PRO A 54 6.27 8.83 2.39
C PRO A 54 6.50 10.25 2.91
N VAL A 55 5.77 10.62 3.96
CA VAL A 55 5.99 11.88 4.65
C VAL A 55 6.10 11.64 6.15
N ASP A 56 6.89 12.47 6.81
CA ASP A 56 6.97 12.48 8.26
C ASP A 56 5.73 13.13 8.89
N THR A 57 5.71 13.21 10.22
CA THR A 57 4.60 13.83 10.97
C THR A 57 4.51 15.35 10.80
N LEU A 58 5.52 16.00 10.23
CA LEU A 58 5.52 17.42 9.87
C LEU A 58 5.05 17.65 8.43
N GLY A 59 4.92 16.58 7.64
CA GLY A 59 4.53 16.61 6.24
C GLY A 59 5.71 16.81 5.29
N ASP A 60 6.94 16.72 5.78
CA ASP A 60 8.13 16.72 4.93
C ASP A 60 8.33 15.34 4.30
N LEU A 61 8.91 15.30 3.11
CA LEU A 61 9.17 14.03 2.42
C LEU A 61 10.15 13.20 3.25
N ASP A 62 9.79 11.94 3.49
CA ASP A 62 10.60 10.98 4.24
C ASP A 62 10.86 9.73 3.39
N GLY A 63 12.05 9.16 3.53
CA GLY A 63 12.53 8.05 2.71
C GLY A 63 13.08 8.45 1.34
N GLU A 64 13.61 7.46 0.63
CA GLU A 64 14.34 7.68 -0.63
C GLU A 64 13.56 7.26 -1.88
N LEU A 65 12.48 6.49 -1.73
CA LEU A 65 11.82 5.83 -2.86
C LEU A 65 10.33 6.10 -2.91
N ASP A 66 9.88 6.53 -4.09
CA ASP A 66 8.48 6.55 -4.45
C ASP A 66 7.89 5.15 -4.47
N MET A 67 6.62 5.05 -4.09
CA MET A 67 5.81 3.85 -4.21
C MET A 67 4.69 4.04 -5.22
N LEU A 68 4.23 2.93 -5.79
CA LEU A 68 3.07 2.90 -6.66
C LEU A 68 1.87 2.38 -5.88
N ALA A 69 0.92 3.24 -5.56
CA ALA A 69 -0.29 2.88 -4.83
C ALA A 69 -1.52 2.80 -5.75
N MET A 70 -2.42 1.87 -5.44
CA MET A 70 -3.77 1.87 -6.02
C MET A 70 -4.69 2.80 -5.22
N ASP A 71 -5.47 3.62 -5.92
CA ASP A 71 -6.64 4.29 -5.34
C ASP A 71 -7.90 3.52 -5.78
N PRO A 72 -8.61 2.85 -4.84
CA PRO A 72 -9.83 2.08 -5.15
C PRO A 72 -11.05 2.96 -5.49
N GLY A 73 -10.93 4.29 -5.39
CA GLY A 73 -12.02 5.22 -5.69
C GLY A 73 -12.23 6.32 -4.65
N TYR A 74 -11.27 6.54 -3.75
CA TYR A 74 -11.26 7.67 -2.82
C TYR A 74 -11.03 9.00 -3.53
N GLY A 75 -10.48 8.98 -4.74
CA GLY A 75 -10.40 10.15 -5.59
C GLY A 75 -9.18 11.01 -5.35
N ALA A 76 -8.12 10.44 -4.78
CA ALA A 76 -6.88 11.17 -4.50
C ALA A 76 -6.25 11.73 -5.80
N GLY A 77 -5.63 12.88 -5.67
CA GLY A 77 -4.92 13.64 -6.69
C GLY A 77 -3.53 14.03 -6.24
N VAL A 78 -2.75 14.63 -7.13
CA VAL A 78 -1.41 15.14 -6.82
C VAL A 78 -1.51 16.18 -5.69
N ASP A 79 -0.53 16.16 -4.80
CA ASP A 79 -0.41 16.97 -3.57
C ASP A 79 -1.33 16.56 -2.41
N ASP A 80 -2.25 15.62 -2.59
CA ASP A 80 -3.04 15.07 -1.49
C ASP A 80 -2.16 14.29 -0.51
N ILE A 81 -2.46 14.42 0.78
CA ILE A 81 -1.92 13.55 1.82
C ILE A 81 -2.85 12.34 1.96
N VAL A 82 -2.26 11.14 1.99
CA VAL A 82 -2.98 9.87 1.99
C VAL A 82 -2.38 8.92 3.01
N VAL A 83 -3.21 8.03 3.55
CA VAL A 83 -2.73 6.87 4.32
C VAL A 83 -2.61 5.69 3.37
N VAL A 84 -1.45 5.05 3.37
CA VAL A 84 -1.11 3.95 2.46
C VAL A 84 -0.79 2.69 3.26
N ALA A 85 -1.32 1.54 2.83
CA ALA A 85 -0.92 0.23 3.33
C ALA A 85 0.00 -0.47 2.33
N ARG A 86 1.08 -1.10 2.82
CA ARG A 86 2.04 -1.90 2.05
C ARG A 86 1.80 -3.40 2.23
N GLU A 87 0.57 -3.83 2.05
CA GLU A 87 0.16 -5.23 2.20
C GLU A 87 -0.74 -5.70 1.07
N GLY A 88 -0.37 -6.82 0.41
CA GLY A 88 -1.18 -7.42 -0.65
C GLY A 88 -2.56 -7.90 -0.16
N ALA A 89 -2.68 -8.32 1.11
CA ALA A 89 -3.97 -8.70 1.66
C ALA A 89 -4.94 -7.50 1.77
N ALA A 90 -4.45 -6.33 2.19
CA ALA A 90 -5.24 -5.10 2.22
C ALA A 90 -5.72 -4.70 0.82
N VAL A 91 -4.87 -4.86 -0.20
CA VAL A 91 -5.23 -4.66 -1.60
C VAL A 91 -6.40 -5.56 -2.00
N GLN A 92 -6.30 -6.87 -1.76
CA GLN A 92 -7.35 -7.83 -2.13
C GLN A 92 -8.67 -7.55 -1.41
N GLN A 93 -8.61 -7.18 -0.12
CA GLN A 93 -9.80 -6.84 0.67
C GLN A 93 -10.53 -5.60 0.13
N LEU A 94 -9.80 -4.51 -0.12
CA LEU A 94 -10.39 -3.25 -0.59
C LEU A 94 -10.86 -3.33 -2.04
N MET A 95 -10.13 -4.04 -2.90
CA MET A 95 -10.50 -4.24 -4.31
C MET A 95 -11.61 -5.30 -4.49
N LYS A 96 -11.98 -6.03 -3.42
CA LYS A 96 -12.96 -7.14 -3.45
C LYS A 96 -12.67 -8.15 -4.55
N ALA A 97 -11.38 -8.42 -4.79
CA ALA A 97 -10.90 -9.30 -5.84
C ALA A 97 -9.75 -10.14 -5.30
N SER A 98 -9.73 -11.43 -5.64
CA SER A 98 -8.55 -12.27 -5.41
C SER A 98 -7.47 -11.96 -6.45
N ASP A 99 -6.22 -12.29 -6.12
CA ASP A 99 -5.10 -12.29 -7.09
C ASP A 99 -4.81 -10.92 -7.74
N VAL A 100 -5.07 -9.83 -7.03
CA VAL A 100 -4.67 -8.49 -7.48
C VAL A 100 -3.15 -8.39 -7.45
N PRO A 101 -2.48 -8.12 -8.59
CA PRO A 101 -1.02 -8.05 -8.67
C PRO A 101 -0.50 -6.70 -8.17
N ALA A 102 -0.81 -6.35 -6.92
CA ALA A 102 -0.36 -5.14 -6.23
C ALA A 102 -0.21 -5.39 -4.73
N ASN A 103 0.66 -4.62 -4.09
CA ASN A 103 0.94 -4.70 -2.65
C ASN A 103 0.84 -3.35 -1.93
N VAL A 104 0.48 -2.27 -2.63
CA VAL A 104 0.35 -0.93 -2.06
C VAL A 104 -1.01 -0.34 -2.44
N ILE A 105 -1.76 0.12 -1.45
CA ILE A 105 -3.10 0.69 -1.63
C ILE A 105 -3.32 1.89 -0.73
N ILE A 106 -3.98 2.92 -1.26
CA ILE A 106 -4.47 4.05 -0.49
C ILE A 106 -5.68 3.58 0.31
N LEU A 107 -5.63 3.81 1.63
CA LEU A 107 -6.72 3.53 2.56
C LEU A 107 -7.69 4.72 2.69
N GLY A 108 -7.20 5.94 2.45
CA GLY A 108 -8.01 7.17 2.49
C GLY A 108 -7.17 8.43 2.25
N VAL A 109 -7.85 9.53 1.96
CA VAL A 109 -7.29 10.89 1.87
C VAL A 109 -7.38 11.53 3.25
N VAL A 110 -6.33 12.24 3.66
CA VAL A 110 -6.21 12.85 4.98
C VAL A 110 -6.67 14.30 4.92
N ASP A 111 -7.67 14.64 5.74
CA ASP A 111 -8.17 16.01 5.89
C ASP A 111 -7.26 16.84 6.81
N GLU A 112 -6.81 16.26 7.93
CA GLU A 112 -5.97 16.88 8.94
C GLU A 112 -5.25 15.81 9.78
N TRP A 113 -4.06 16.11 10.29
CA TRP A 113 -3.39 15.30 11.31
C TRP A 113 -2.66 16.19 12.32
N SER A 114 -2.46 15.66 13.52
CA SER A 114 -1.70 16.34 14.58
C SER A 114 -0.72 15.35 15.21
N ALA A 115 0.52 15.78 15.42
CA ALA A 115 1.54 15.01 16.12
C ALA A 115 2.10 15.83 17.29
N GLU A 116 2.26 15.19 18.43
CA GLU A 116 3.02 15.72 19.56
C GLU A 116 4.46 15.21 19.44
N ALA A 117 5.43 16.11 19.60
CA ALA A 117 6.86 15.82 19.49
C ALA A 117 7.43 15.25 20.80
#